data_AF-A0A3D5SDC5-F1
#
_entry.id   AF-A0A3D5SDC5-F1
#
_cell.length_a   1.000
_cell.length_b   1.000
_cell.length_c   1.000
_cell.angle_alpha   90.00
_cell.angle_beta   90.00
_cell.angle_gamma   90.00
#
_symmetry.space_group_name_H-M   'P 1'
#
loop_
_entity.id
_entity.type
_entity.pdbx_description
1 polymer ?
#
loop_
_entity_poly.entity_id
_entity_poly.type
_entity_poly.pdbx_seq_one_letter_code
_entity_poly.pdbx_strand_id
1 'polypeptide(L)'
;NLTRALKHDNKAQGNWGELTLIRALEMCGLREPEEYETQVAMKSEDGAKQIPDVVVHLPGGKDVIIDSKVSLLAYSRYFEAEDDQQRQLALDEHVSSVRAHIKG
;
A
#
# COMPACT_ATOMS: atom_id res chain seq x y z
N ASN A 1 -3.78 16.94 -13.35
CA ASN A 1 -5.00 16.14 -13.66
C ASN A 1 -4.92 14.65 -13.29
N LEU A 2 -3.81 14.13 -12.75
CA LEU A 2 -3.73 12.73 -12.28
C LEU A 2 -4.41 12.53 -10.89
N THR A 3 -4.20 13.49 -9.98
CA THR A 3 -4.74 13.49 -8.61
C THR A 3 -6.27 13.43 -8.58
N ARG A 4 -6.95 14.02 -9.58
CA ARG A 4 -8.42 14.05 -9.66
C ARG A 4 -9.02 12.71 -10.09
N ALA A 5 -8.32 11.94 -10.94
CA ALA A 5 -8.74 10.60 -11.35
C ALA A 5 -8.55 9.57 -10.21
N LEU A 6 -7.50 9.73 -9.40
CA LEU A 6 -7.25 8.90 -8.23
C LEU A 6 -8.27 9.16 -7.11
N LYS A 7 -8.80 10.38 -6.95
CA LYS A 7 -9.71 10.73 -5.82
C LYS A 7 -11.07 10.01 -5.79
N HIS A 8 -11.54 9.42 -6.88
CA HIS A 8 -12.90 8.83 -6.95
C HIS A 8 -12.93 7.33 -7.25
N ASP A 9 -11.77 6.73 -7.56
CA ASP A 9 -11.69 5.30 -7.85
C ASP A 9 -10.73 4.63 -6.87
N ASN A 10 -11.30 4.00 -5.84
CA ASN A 10 -10.56 3.23 -4.83
C ASN A 10 -9.64 2.17 -5.47
N LYS A 11 -10.05 1.60 -6.61
CA LYS A 11 -9.24 0.62 -7.35
C LYS A 11 -8.05 1.30 -8.01
N ALA A 12 -8.24 2.46 -8.63
CA ALA A 12 -7.14 3.22 -9.22
C ALA A 12 -6.11 3.68 -8.16
N GLN A 13 -6.56 4.00 -6.94
CA GLN A 13 -5.65 4.31 -5.83
C GLN A 13 -4.83 3.11 -5.36
N GLY A 14 -5.48 1.95 -5.17
CA GLY A 14 -4.79 0.71 -4.84
C GLY A 14 -3.71 0.38 -5.88
N ASN A 15 -4.10 0.38 -7.15
CA ASN A 15 -3.18 0.13 -8.26
C ASN A 15 -2.00 1.13 -8.31
N TRP A 16 -2.21 2.41 -7.95
CA TRP A 16 -1.13 3.39 -7.91
C TRP A 16 -0.20 3.18 -6.72
N GLY A 17 -0.75 2.72 -5.58
CA GLY A 17 0.02 2.28 -4.42
C GLY A 17 0.95 1.12 -4.76
N GLU A 18 0.37 0.08 -5.36
CA GLU A 18 1.10 -1.10 -5.85
C GLU A 18 2.20 -0.69 -6.83
N LEU A 19 1.90 0.16 -7.82
CA LEU A 19 2.89 0.64 -8.78
C LEU A 19 4.03 1.43 -8.11
N THR A 20 3.70 2.26 -7.11
CA THR A 20 4.69 3.02 -6.35
C THR A 20 5.59 2.08 -5.53
N LEU A 21 5.01 1.05 -4.92
CA LEU A 21 5.75 0.03 -4.20
C LEU A 21 6.70 -0.72 -5.12
N ILE A 22 6.23 -1.20 -6.28
CA ILE A 22 7.07 -1.89 -7.28
C ILE A 22 8.26 -1.02 -7.67
N ARG A 23 8.02 0.25 -8.01
CA ARG A 23 9.10 1.20 -8.34
C ARG A 23 10.11 1.38 -7.22
N ALA A 24 9.66 1.43 -5.97
CA ALA A 24 10.56 1.54 -4.83
C ALA A 24 11.46 0.30 -4.68
N LEU A 25 10.91 -0.90 -4.92
CA LEU A 25 11.67 -2.15 -4.91
C LEU A 25 12.71 -2.20 -6.04
N GLU A 26 12.31 -1.83 -7.25
CA GLU A 26 13.20 -1.71 -8.41
C GLU A 26 14.34 -0.71 -8.13
N MET A 27 14.04 0.44 -7.54
CA MET A 27 15.03 1.45 -7.16
C MET A 27 16.00 0.98 -6.07
N CYS A 28 15.57 0.07 -5.20
CA CYS A 28 16.42 -0.59 -4.21
C CYS A 28 17.27 -1.71 -4.83
N GLY A 29 17.11 -1.99 -6.13
CA GLY A 29 17.88 -3.00 -6.87
C GLY A 29 17.30 -4.41 -6.82
N LEU A 30 16.06 -4.58 -6.33
CA LEU A 30 15.38 -5.87 -6.34
C LEU A 30 14.79 -6.12 -7.74
N ARG A 31 14.85 -7.37 -8.21
CA ARG A 31 14.37 -7.77 -9.54
C ARG A 31 13.24 -8.79 -9.39
N GLU A 32 12.23 -8.67 -10.23
CA GLU A 32 11.19 -9.68 -10.37
C GLU A 32 11.63 -10.74 -11.40
N PRO A 33 11.43 -12.05 -11.15
CA PRO A 33 10.88 -12.66 -9.94
C PRO A 33 11.93 -13.09 -8.90
N GLU A 34 13.21 -12.74 -9.07
CA GLU A 34 14.30 -13.31 -8.25
C GLU A 34 14.32 -12.80 -6.80
N GLU A 35 14.16 -11.49 -6.58
CA GLU A 35 14.18 -10.88 -5.26
C GLU A 35 12.80 -10.46 -4.75
N TYR A 36 11.80 -10.32 -5.63
CA TYR A 36 10.42 -10.11 -5.21
C TYR A 36 9.42 -10.65 -6.24
N GLU A 37 8.22 -10.97 -5.77
CA GLU A 37 7.08 -11.40 -6.58
C GLU A 37 5.82 -10.63 -6.17
N THR A 38 4.96 -10.30 -7.14
CA THR A 38 3.67 -9.62 -6.89
C THR A 38 2.51 -10.61 -6.92
N GLN A 39 1.45 -10.36 -6.14
CA GLN A 39 0.17 -11.11 -6.19
C GLN A 39 0.30 -12.64 -6.04
N VAL A 40 1.31 -13.12 -5.30
CA VAL A 40 1.55 -14.56 -5.11
C VAL A 40 0.43 -15.16 -4.29
N ALA A 41 -0.28 -16.15 -4.84
CA ALA A 41 -1.27 -16.90 -4.10
C ALA A 41 -0.59 -17.88 -3.14
N MET A 42 -0.46 -17.49 -1.87
CA MET A 42 0.07 -18.35 -0.83
C MET A 42 -1.04 -19.12 -0.11
N LYS A 43 -0.75 -20.37 0.26
CA LYS A 43 -1.62 -21.15 1.15
C LYS A 43 -1.10 -21.01 2.57
N SER A 44 -1.94 -20.47 3.45
CA SER A 44 -1.72 -20.52 4.90
C SER A 44 -1.72 -21.96 5.40
N GLU A 45 -1.11 -22.22 6.56
CA GLU A 45 -1.17 -23.52 7.24
C GLU A 45 -2.63 -23.97 7.48
N ASP A 46 -3.53 -23.02 7.71
CA ASP A 46 -4.97 -23.25 7.89
C ASP A 46 -5.75 -23.45 6.56
N GLY A 47 -5.05 -23.50 5.42
CA GLY A 47 -5.64 -23.64 4.09
C GLY A 47 -6.27 -22.36 3.52
N ALA A 48 -6.31 -21.27 4.29
CA ALA A 48 -6.75 -19.98 3.81
C ALA A 48 -5.80 -19.43 2.74
N LYS A 49 -6.36 -19.00 1.60
CA LYS A 49 -5.61 -18.36 0.53
C LYS A 49 -5.27 -16.93 0.95
N GLN A 50 -3.99 -16.65 1.19
CA GLN A 50 -3.50 -15.30 1.42
C GLN A 50 -2.85 -14.82 0.13
N ILE A 51 -3.29 -13.67 -0.36
CA ILE A 51 -2.75 -13.03 -1.56
C ILE A 51 -2.18 -11.70 -1.08
N PRO A 52 -0.91 -11.65 -0.65
CA PRO A 52 -0.24 -10.38 -0.40
C PRO A 52 0.00 -9.61 -1.69
N ASP A 53 0.14 -8.29 -1.56
CA ASP A 53 0.48 -7.42 -2.70
C ASP A 53 1.88 -7.76 -3.24
N VAL A 54 2.87 -7.92 -2.33
CA VAL A 54 4.26 -8.27 -2.68
C VAL A 54 4.89 -9.22 -1.66
N VAL A 55 5.69 -10.16 -2.16
CA VAL A 55 6.60 -11.01 -1.37
C VAL A 55 8.04 -10.68 -1.78
N VAL A 56 8.91 -10.37 -0.82
CA VAL A 56 10.35 -10.11 -1.04
C VAL A 56 11.15 -11.27 -0.49
N HIS A 57 12.00 -11.87 -1.32
CA HIS A 57 12.87 -12.98 -0.95
C HIS A 57 14.20 -12.47 -0.40
N LEU A 58 14.49 -12.84 0.85
CA LEU A 58 15.73 -12.51 1.53
C LEU A 58 16.72 -13.70 1.49
N PRO A 59 18.03 -13.42 1.59
CA PRO A 59 19.03 -14.46 1.76
C PRO A 59 18.72 -15.41 2.93
N GLY A 60 19.01 -16.69 2.73
CA GLY A 60 18.74 -17.74 3.72
C GLY A 60 17.32 -18.28 3.68
N GLY A 61 16.58 -18.07 2.59
CA GLY A 61 15.26 -18.65 2.36
C GLY A 61 14.17 -18.03 3.25
N LYS A 62 14.32 -16.75 3.57
CA LYS A 62 13.33 -15.99 4.36
C LYS A 62 12.52 -15.10 3.43
N ASP A 63 11.25 -14.92 3.74
CA ASP A 63 10.37 -14.04 2.98
C ASP A 63 9.85 -12.88 3.83
N VAL A 64 9.70 -11.72 3.20
CA VAL A 64 9.05 -10.54 3.77
C VAL A 64 7.80 -10.25 2.97
N ILE A 65 6.66 -10.21 3.65
CA ILE A 65 5.36 -9.93 3.05
C ILE A 65 5.05 -8.44 3.19
N ILE A 66 4.64 -7.78 2.11
CA ILE A 66 4.29 -6.35 2.09
C ILE A 66 2.85 -6.18 1.58
N ASP A 67 2.03 -5.46 2.36
CA ASP A 67 0.66 -5.02 2.01
C ASP A 67 0.68 -3.50 1.79
N SER A 68 0.43 -3.06 0.56
CA SER A 68 0.55 -1.67 0.13
C SER A 68 -0.74 -0.88 0.37
N LYS A 69 -1.23 -0.88 1.61
CA LYS A 69 -2.49 -0.20 1.92
C LYS A 69 -2.30 1.31 1.99
N VAL A 70 -2.67 2.01 0.92
CA VAL A 70 -2.45 3.46 0.83
C VAL A 70 -3.56 4.23 1.54
N SER A 71 -3.26 4.88 2.68
CA SER A 71 -4.10 5.97 3.24
C SER A 71 -3.93 7.29 2.47
N LEU A 72 -3.75 7.22 1.15
CA LEU A 72 -3.42 8.38 0.30
C LEU A 72 -4.54 9.41 0.27
N LEU A 73 -5.79 8.97 0.41
CA LEU A 73 -6.96 9.81 0.28
C LEU A 73 -7.03 10.84 1.41
N ALA A 74 -6.91 10.38 2.66
CA ALA A 74 -6.91 11.24 3.83
C ALA A 74 -5.67 12.16 3.85
N TYR A 75 -4.51 11.63 3.46
CA TYR A 75 -3.29 12.43 3.29
C TYR A 75 -3.44 13.51 2.20
N SER A 76 -4.01 13.17 1.04
CA SER A 76 -4.24 14.13 -0.05
C SER A 76 -5.26 15.20 0.36
N ARG A 77 -6.35 14.80 1.03
CA ARG A 77 -7.34 15.73 1.58
C ARG A 77 -6.71 16.70 2.59
N TYR A 78 -5.79 16.23 3.42
CA TYR A 78 -5.06 17.07 4.36
C TYR A 78 -4.27 18.18 3.63
N PHE A 79 -3.54 17.82 2.57
CA PHE A 79 -2.74 18.77 1.79
C PHE A 79 -3.57 19.73 0.94
N GLU A 80 -4.78 19.33 0.56
CA GLU A 80 -5.69 20.13 -0.27
C GLU A 80 -6.71 20.92 0.55
N ALA A 81 -6.74 20.74 1.87
CA ALA A 81 -7.68 21.41 2.76
C ALA A 81 -7.46 22.93 2.78
N GLU A 82 -8.54 23.66 2.49
CA GLU A 82 -8.55 25.12 2.44
C GLU A 82 -8.76 25.77 3.82
N ASP A 83 -9.24 25.00 4.80
CA ASP A 83 -9.44 25.43 6.18
C ASP A 83 -8.86 24.43 7.20
N ASP A 84 -8.60 24.93 8.41
CA ASP A 84 -7.98 24.15 9.48
C ASP A 84 -8.89 23.03 10.01
N GLN A 85 -10.21 23.16 9.89
CA GLN A 85 -11.16 22.15 10.35
C GLN A 85 -11.14 20.92 9.44
N GLN A 86 -11.15 21.13 8.11
CA GLN A 86 -11.00 20.09 7.11
C GLN A 86 -9.64 19.42 7.21
N ARG A 87 -8.59 20.22 7.47
CA ARG A 87 -7.23 19.72 7.66
C ARG A 87 -7.15 18.78 8.85
N GLN A 88 -7.72 19.17 9.99
CA GLN A 88 -7.72 18.34 11.19
C GLN A 88 -8.50 17.03 10.98
N LEU A 89 -9.67 17.10 10.35
CA LEU A 89 -10.49 15.91 10.05
C LEU A 89 -9.73 14.92 9.15
N ALA A 90 -9.11 15.41 8.08
CA ALA A 90 -8.33 14.59 7.16
C ALA A 90 -7.11 13.96 7.84
N LEU A 91 -6.47 14.66 8.79
CA LEU A 91 -5.38 14.11 9.59
C LEU A 91 -5.86 12.97 10.49
N ASP A 92 -6.98 13.18 11.19
CA ASP A 92 -7.55 12.16 12.09
C ASP A 92 -7.96 10.90 11.33
N GLU A 93 -8.55 11.06 10.14
CA GLU A 93 -8.85 9.94 9.23
C GLU A 93 -7.58 9.20 8.78
N HIS A 94 -6.52 9.93 8.45
CA HIS A 94 -5.24 9.34 8.04
C HIS A 94 -4.64 8.52 9.19
N VAL A 95 -4.55 9.10 10.39
CA VAL A 95 -4.02 8.43 11.58
C VAL A 95 -4.87 7.22 11.96
N SER A 96 -6.20 7.34 11.89
CA SER A 96 -7.13 6.23 12.15
C SER A 96 -6.92 5.07 11.19
N SER A 97 -6.80 5.37 9.88
CA SER A 97 -6.56 4.35 8.85
C SER A 97 -5.23 3.62 9.05
N VAL A 98 -4.16 4.35 9.41
CA VAL A 98 -2.85 3.76 9.72
C VAL A 98 -2.93 2.88 10.97
N ARG A 99 -3.59 3.36 12.03
CA ARG A 99 -3.75 2.60 13.28
C ARG A 99 -4.59 1.34 13.10
N ALA A 100 -5.67 1.41 12.33
CA ALA A 100 -6.50 0.25 12.02
C ALA A 100 -5.67 -0.81 11.28
N HIS A 101 -4.82 -0.40 10.35
CA HIS A 101 -3.95 -1.30 9.61
C HIS A 101 -2.91 -2.00 10.50
N ILE A 102 -2.31 -1.29 11.45
CA ILE A 102 -1.33 -1.89 12.39
C ILE A 102 -1.99 -2.90 13.33
N LYS A 103 -3.28 -2.75 13.63
CA LYS A 103 -3.98 -3.60 14.61
C LYS A 103 -4.51 -4.92 14.06
N GLY A 104 -4.58 -5.10 12.73
CA GLY A 104 -5.11 -6.30 12.08
C GLY A 104 -6.62 -6.30 12.00
#